data_AF-A0A9P5W8D4-F1
#
_entry.id   AF-A0A9P5W8D4-F1
#
_cell.length_a   1.000
_cell.length_b   1.000
_cell.length_c   1.000
_cell.angle_alpha   90.00
_cell.angle_beta   90.00
_cell.angle_gamma   90.00
#
_symmetry.space_group_name_H-M   'P 1'
#
loop_
_entity.id
_entity.type
_entity.pdbx_description
1 polymer ?
#
loop_
_entity_poly.entity_id
_entity_poly.type
_entity_poly.pdbx_seq_one_letter_code
_entity_poly.pdbx_strand_id
1 'polypeptide(L)'
;MAPPMKTTTQAKHPSSDALDEPPAKRTRHAKSKNTTNDAPIDTDGNEEAPNEPNSTEKGSTRNTSSRSSKTDTDQQVKQETDESESVKPKSPKEGDNEPRVIEKGHAFFFYRPKVDVIDKPTGADDVQKLYMLLSPDDAVGRPATEDMVGQQDPSSKFSHDNKPNHRLLVIPQKSLPSPGKGTKSRIWAFVDEASADLDKVENKLERYSYSTKTRGERTQQSARLIGEARYEIVIHHGHSHFIYELEVPQQPTDVQQTFNISKEGQFLVQVKNPEIQTPATQRGQARYATLGEGAAKLPDHLQEKFRGIRKDWVRYTILDSTEFLDIPHVEIGLFAVNKDVKEEFTELVEALEAEVEEEEKEIEKEGSPEDHVYKELNLDESKVPAALEEFK
;
A
#
# COMPACT_ATOMS: atom_id res chain seq x y z
N MET A 1 59.08 11.11 -66.16
CA MET A 1 58.12 12.23 -66.36
C MET A 1 57.85 12.87 -65.00
N ALA A 2 57.48 14.15 -65.01
CA ALA A 2 57.29 15.06 -63.87
C ALA A 2 55.81 15.04 -63.36
N PRO A 3 55.42 15.71 -62.24
CA PRO A 3 56.11 16.04 -60.98
C PRO A 3 55.19 15.82 -59.71
N PRO A 4 55.06 16.67 -58.64
CA PRO A 4 55.29 16.19 -57.26
C PRO A 4 54.25 16.65 -56.18
N MET A 5 54.64 16.53 -54.90
CA MET A 5 53.89 16.84 -53.67
C MET A 5 53.54 18.34 -53.43
N LYS A 6 52.45 18.58 -52.66
CA LYS A 6 52.19 19.71 -51.74
C LYS A 6 51.26 19.20 -50.60
N THR A 7 51.64 19.08 -49.32
CA THR A 7 51.87 20.07 -48.23
C THR A 7 50.61 20.72 -47.62
N THR A 8 50.41 20.49 -46.30
CA THR A 8 50.18 21.52 -45.23
C THR A 8 48.76 22.14 -45.06
N THR A 9 48.21 22.47 -43.87
CA THR A 9 48.47 22.18 -42.42
C THR A 9 47.28 22.66 -41.55
N GLN A 10 47.12 22.05 -40.36
CA GLN A 10 46.36 22.38 -39.12
C GLN A 10 45.62 23.75 -38.91
N ALA A 11 44.54 23.70 -38.09
CA ALA A 11 44.40 24.34 -36.75
C ALA A 11 43.22 25.33 -36.43
N LYS A 12 42.71 25.17 -35.19
CA LYS A 12 42.16 26.15 -34.21
C LYS A 12 40.68 26.64 -34.21
N HIS A 13 40.07 26.48 -33.03
CA HIS A 13 38.97 27.31 -32.48
C HIS A 13 39.45 28.74 -32.15
N PRO A 14 38.54 29.73 -32.02
CA PRO A 14 38.10 30.14 -30.68
C PRO A 14 36.61 30.56 -30.56
N SER A 15 36.23 30.95 -29.34
CA SER A 15 34.91 31.41 -28.86
C SER A 15 34.67 32.93 -29.00
N SER A 16 33.41 33.38 -28.88
CA SER A 16 33.07 34.75 -28.48
C SER A 16 31.64 34.88 -27.92
N ASP A 17 31.49 35.52 -26.74
CA ASP A 17 30.23 36.02 -26.21
C ASP A 17 29.75 37.29 -26.94
N ALA A 18 28.43 37.52 -26.97
CA ALA A 18 27.84 38.85 -27.11
C ALA A 18 26.41 38.88 -26.52
N LEU A 19 26.13 39.90 -25.71
CA LEU A 19 24.80 40.21 -25.15
C LEU A 19 24.03 41.12 -26.13
N ASP A 20 22.71 40.96 -26.26
CA ASP A 20 21.83 42.09 -26.63
C ASP A 20 20.37 41.88 -26.14
N GLU A 21 19.63 42.97 -25.98
CA GLU A 21 18.33 43.09 -25.29
C GLU A 21 17.08 42.80 -26.16
N PRO A 22 15.88 42.60 -25.56
CA PRO A 22 14.69 42.14 -26.27
C PRO A 22 13.82 43.27 -26.87
N PRO A 23 13.13 43.04 -28.01
CA PRO A 23 12.21 44.01 -28.59
C PRO A 23 10.83 43.99 -27.91
N ALA A 24 10.33 45.18 -27.54
CA ALA A 24 9.06 45.35 -26.84
C ALA A 24 7.90 45.88 -27.72
N LYS A 25 6.70 45.32 -27.48
CA LYS A 25 5.35 45.91 -27.65
C LYS A 25 4.84 46.23 -29.07
N ARG A 26 3.67 45.64 -29.36
CA ARG A 26 2.47 46.44 -29.70
C ARG A 26 1.19 45.86 -29.10
N THR A 27 0.28 46.74 -28.72
CA THR A 27 -0.86 46.50 -27.81
C THR A 27 -2.22 46.61 -28.51
N ARG A 28 -3.27 45.99 -27.93
CA ARG A 28 -4.63 46.57 -27.86
C ARG A 28 -5.29 46.27 -26.51
N HIS A 29 -6.15 47.19 -26.05
CA HIS A 29 -6.73 47.25 -24.71
C HIS A 29 -8.21 46.81 -24.65
N ALA A 30 -8.67 46.39 -23.47
CA ALA A 30 -9.89 46.85 -22.74
C ALA A 30 -10.36 45.76 -21.74
N LYS A 31 -10.90 46.04 -20.54
CA LYS A 31 -10.95 47.24 -19.69
C LYS A 31 -11.26 46.78 -18.24
N SER A 32 -10.66 47.40 -17.23
CA SER A 32 -10.95 47.12 -15.80
C SER A 32 -12.08 48.00 -15.25
N LYS A 33 -12.76 47.54 -14.19
CA LYS A 33 -13.30 48.40 -13.12
C LYS A 33 -13.06 47.74 -11.74
N ASN A 34 -12.29 48.42 -10.89
CA ASN A 34 -12.28 48.24 -9.43
C ASN A 34 -13.59 48.75 -8.80
N THR A 35 -13.88 48.31 -7.57
CA THR A 35 -13.92 49.20 -6.39
C THR A 35 -13.69 48.39 -5.10
N THR A 36 -13.10 49.04 -4.11
CA THR A 36 -12.73 48.55 -2.77
C THR A 36 -13.76 48.96 -1.71
N ASN A 37 -13.80 48.29 -0.54
CA ASN A 37 -13.55 48.90 0.78
C ASN A 37 -14.01 48.02 1.97
N ASP A 38 -13.19 48.04 3.02
CA ASP A 38 -13.48 48.11 4.47
C ASP A 38 -14.46 47.14 5.18
N ALA A 39 -13.92 46.54 6.26
CA ALA A 39 -14.63 46.00 7.44
C ALA A 39 -15.03 47.18 8.39
N PRO A 40 -15.79 47.02 9.53
CA PRO A 40 -15.77 45.85 10.43
C PRO A 40 -17.02 45.49 11.30
N ILE A 41 -16.91 44.33 11.99
CA ILE A 41 -17.30 44.05 13.41
C ILE A 41 -18.78 43.87 13.84
N ASP A 42 -18.99 42.87 14.74
CA ASP A 42 -20.09 42.59 15.70
C ASP A 42 -21.53 42.31 15.18
N THR A 43 -22.41 41.54 15.86
CA THR A 43 -22.36 40.64 17.06
C THR A 43 -23.58 39.71 17.03
N ASP A 44 -23.53 38.58 17.78
CA ASP A 44 -24.66 37.79 18.33
C ASP A 44 -25.75 37.25 17.34
N GLY A 45 -26.52 36.21 17.63
CA GLY A 45 -26.57 35.31 18.78
C GLY A 45 -27.98 34.71 18.93
N ASN A 46 -28.04 33.39 19.15
CA ASN A 46 -29.17 32.62 19.70
C ASN A 46 -30.43 32.27 18.86
N GLU A 47 -30.58 30.95 18.66
CA GLU A 47 -31.69 30.06 19.09
C GLU A 47 -33.14 30.08 18.54
N GLU A 48 -33.60 28.83 18.39
CA GLU A 48 -34.95 28.25 18.49
C GLU A 48 -36.06 28.50 17.46
N ALA A 49 -36.61 27.35 16.99
CA ALA A 49 -37.94 27.20 16.41
C ALA A 49 -38.98 27.05 17.55
N PRO A 50 -40.32 27.10 17.34
CA PRO A 50 -41.00 26.00 16.64
C PRO A 50 -42.35 26.28 15.92
N ASN A 51 -42.77 25.27 15.16
CA ASN A 51 -44.14 24.80 14.89
C ASN A 51 -45.18 25.57 14.03
N GLU A 52 -45.77 24.74 13.16
CA GLU A 52 -46.98 24.83 12.33
C GLU A 52 -48.29 25.07 13.15
N PRO A 53 -49.44 25.48 12.54
CA PRO A 53 -50.28 24.50 11.80
C PRO A 53 -51.24 24.98 10.66
N ASN A 54 -51.27 24.18 9.57
CA ASN A 54 -52.43 23.51 8.94
C ASN A 54 -53.68 24.23 8.33
N SER A 55 -54.30 23.54 7.35
CA SER A 55 -55.70 23.60 6.83
C SER A 55 -56.04 24.65 5.72
N THR A 56 -56.97 24.47 4.75
CA THR A 56 -57.94 23.37 4.44
C THR A 56 -58.43 23.40 2.96
N GLU A 57 -59.30 22.43 2.60
CA GLU A 57 -60.25 22.30 1.44
C GLU A 57 -59.91 21.17 0.44
N LYS A 58 -60.66 20.06 0.23
CA LYS A 58 -62.04 19.57 0.52
C LYS A 58 -63.09 19.83 -0.58
N GLY A 59 -63.41 18.80 -1.39
CA GLY A 59 -64.48 18.80 -2.40
C GLY A 59 -65.00 17.38 -2.73
N SER A 60 -66.26 17.26 -3.18
CA SER A 60 -67.09 16.02 -3.15
C SER A 60 -68.17 16.09 -4.27
N THR A 61 -68.89 15.04 -4.76
CA THR A 61 -69.43 13.82 -4.12
C THR A 61 -69.82 12.72 -5.16
N ARG A 62 -70.16 11.50 -4.68
CA ARG A 62 -71.07 10.41 -5.20
C ARG A 62 -71.95 10.69 -6.45
N ASN A 63 -72.47 9.73 -7.24
CA ASN A 63 -72.51 8.24 -7.25
C ASN A 63 -73.06 7.72 -8.62
N THR A 64 -73.06 6.38 -8.81
CA THR A 64 -73.99 5.49 -9.60
C THR A 64 -73.50 4.72 -10.86
N SER A 65 -73.37 3.39 -10.67
CA SER A 65 -73.84 2.26 -11.51
C SER A 65 -73.49 2.13 -13.03
N SER A 66 -72.65 1.12 -13.32
CA SER A 66 -73.03 -0.16 -13.98
C SER A 66 -72.31 -0.62 -15.28
N ARG A 67 -71.79 -1.86 -15.18
CA ARG A 67 -71.77 -2.98 -16.16
C ARG A 67 -70.70 -3.07 -17.28
N SER A 68 -69.87 -4.12 -17.12
CA SER A 68 -69.21 -4.98 -18.15
C SER A 68 -68.25 -4.31 -19.16
N SER A 69 -66.98 -4.74 -19.22
CA SER A 69 -66.61 -6.10 -19.59
C SER A 69 -65.24 -6.54 -19.01
N LYS A 70 -64.99 -7.85 -18.98
CA LYS A 70 -63.70 -8.44 -18.59
C LYS A 70 -62.79 -8.58 -19.81
N THR A 71 -61.49 -8.32 -19.66
CA THR A 71 -60.40 -9.32 -19.74
C THR A 71 -59.09 -8.56 -19.59
N ASP A 72 -58.44 -8.64 -18.42
CA ASP A 72 -57.11 -8.09 -18.21
C ASP A 72 -56.12 -9.18 -17.81
N THR A 73 -54.91 -9.07 -18.33
CA THR A 73 -53.80 -10.01 -18.14
C THR A 73 -52.69 -9.28 -17.41
N ASP A 74 -52.64 -9.44 -16.08
CA ASP A 74 -51.60 -8.81 -15.27
C ASP A 74 -50.23 -9.48 -15.50
N GLN A 75 -49.39 -8.83 -16.31
CA GLN A 75 -47.94 -8.91 -16.19
C GLN A 75 -47.47 -7.70 -15.38
N GLN A 76 -47.11 -7.90 -14.12
CA GLN A 76 -46.58 -6.81 -13.29
C GLN A 76 -45.07 -6.99 -13.08
N VAL A 77 -44.31 -6.07 -13.68
CA VAL A 77 -42.86 -5.92 -13.49
C VAL A 77 -42.57 -5.63 -12.03
N LYS A 78 -41.60 -6.34 -11.43
CA LYS A 78 -40.99 -6.00 -10.15
C LYS A 78 -39.52 -5.67 -10.32
N GLN A 79 -39.06 -4.69 -9.56
CA GLN A 79 -37.69 -4.23 -9.52
C GLN A 79 -36.80 -5.32 -8.90
N GLU A 80 -35.68 -5.64 -9.54
CA GLU A 80 -34.62 -6.45 -8.95
C GLU A 80 -33.70 -5.54 -8.12
N THR A 81 -33.78 -5.68 -6.80
CA THR A 81 -32.72 -5.29 -5.89
C THR A 81 -31.71 -6.43 -5.81
N ASP A 82 -30.46 -6.15 -6.16
CA ASP A 82 -29.36 -7.11 -6.22
C ASP A 82 -28.91 -7.51 -4.79
N GLU A 83 -29.61 -8.47 -4.18
CA GLU A 83 -29.17 -9.12 -2.94
C GLU A 83 -28.14 -10.20 -3.30
N SER A 84 -26.88 -9.99 -2.87
CA SER A 84 -25.80 -10.94 -3.14
C SER A 84 -25.98 -12.24 -2.34
N GLU A 85 -26.48 -13.30 -2.99
CA GLU A 85 -26.56 -14.63 -2.37
C GLU A 85 -25.17 -15.15 -1.95
N SER A 86 -25.07 -15.50 -0.67
CA SER A 86 -23.87 -16.01 -0.03
C SER A 86 -23.62 -17.48 -0.41
N VAL A 87 -22.72 -17.70 -1.37
CA VAL A 87 -22.25 -19.05 -1.73
C VAL A 87 -21.40 -19.62 -0.59
N LYS A 88 -21.96 -20.58 0.15
CA LYS A 88 -21.23 -21.33 1.18
C LYS A 88 -20.00 -22.04 0.57
N PRO A 89 -18.79 -21.91 1.15
CA PRO A 89 -17.65 -22.69 0.74
C PRO A 89 -17.86 -24.19 1.04
N LYS A 90 -17.06 -25.04 0.40
CA LYS A 90 -17.01 -26.46 0.76
C LYS A 90 -16.58 -26.58 2.22
N SER A 91 -17.19 -27.51 2.97
CA SER A 91 -16.75 -27.89 4.30
C SER A 91 -15.26 -28.27 4.27
N PRO A 92 -14.42 -27.71 5.17
CA PRO A 92 -13.03 -28.13 5.35
C PRO A 92 -12.97 -29.63 5.68
N LYS A 93 -11.84 -30.30 5.43
CA LYS A 93 -11.60 -31.61 6.05
C LYS A 93 -11.32 -31.40 7.53
N GLU A 94 -11.55 -32.43 8.36
CA GLU A 94 -11.42 -32.37 9.83
C GLU A 94 -9.96 -32.20 10.37
N GLY A 95 -9.07 -31.58 9.57
CA GLY A 95 -7.74 -31.12 9.98
C GLY A 95 -7.30 -29.83 9.28
N ASP A 96 -8.16 -29.16 8.50
CA ASP A 96 -7.86 -27.90 7.78
C ASP A 96 -8.21 -26.63 8.62
N ASN A 97 -8.58 -26.80 9.89
CA ASN A 97 -9.12 -25.75 10.76
C ASN A 97 -8.13 -25.21 11.81
N GLU A 98 -6.98 -25.86 12.03
CA GLU A 98 -5.98 -25.34 12.98
C GLU A 98 -5.12 -24.26 12.30
N PRO A 99 -4.77 -23.15 12.99
CA PRO A 99 -3.86 -22.15 12.44
C PRO A 99 -2.48 -22.74 12.10
N ARG A 100 -2.05 -22.63 10.84
CA ARG A 100 -0.74 -23.11 10.39
C ARG A 100 0.14 -21.95 9.96
N VAL A 101 1.16 -21.62 10.76
CA VAL A 101 2.23 -20.68 10.39
C VAL A 101 2.97 -21.25 9.17
N ILE A 102 3.18 -20.42 8.14
CA ILE A 102 3.93 -20.76 6.92
C ILE A 102 5.19 -19.92 6.72
N GLU A 103 5.33 -18.83 7.48
CA GLU A 103 6.52 -17.99 7.51
C GLU A 103 6.53 -17.15 8.79
N LYS A 104 7.73 -16.92 9.32
CA LYS A 104 8.02 -16.06 10.47
C LYS A 104 9.24 -15.19 10.17
N GLY A 105 9.29 -13.99 10.75
CA GLY A 105 10.36 -13.04 10.49
C GLY A 105 10.16 -11.69 11.19
N HIS A 106 10.90 -10.69 10.73
CA HIS A 106 10.78 -9.30 11.18
C HIS A 106 10.23 -8.39 10.07
N ALA A 107 9.34 -7.48 10.44
CA ALA A 107 8.63 -6.55 9.57
C ALA A 107 9.00 -5.11 9.94
N PHE A 108 9.68 -4.42 9.02
CA PHE A 108 10.20 -3.07 9.26
C PHE A 108 9.38 -2.04 8.49
N PHE A 109 8.91 -1.02 9.19
CA PHE A 109 8.05 0.01 8.65
C PHE A 109 8.86 1.27 8.35
N PHE A 110 8.65 1.86 7.16
CA PHE A 110 9.29 3.11 6.78
C PHE A 110 8.30 4.07 6.12
N TYR A 111 8.32 5.36 6.47
CA TYR A 111 7.68 6.39 5.63
C TYR A 111 8.71 7.07 4.72
N ARG A 112 8.29 7.62 3.60
CA ARG A 112 9.12 8.53 2.79
C ARG A 112 8.42 9.89 2.64
N PRO A 113 9.06 11.02 3.00
CA PRO A 113 8.50 12.36 2.80
C PRO A 113 8.11 12.65 1.35
N LYS A 114 7.23 13.63 1.13
CA LYS A 114 7.02 14.22 -0.21
C LYS A 114 8.26 14.98 -0.69
N VAL A 115 8.47 14.98 -2.00
CA VAL A 115 9.55 15.69 -2.73
C VAL A 115 9.73 17.17 -2.32
N ASP A 116 8.62 17.86 -2.01
CA ASP A 116 8.61 19.30 -1.69
C ASP A 116 8.61 19.59 -0.18
N VAL A 117 8.72 18.56 0.67
CA VAL A 117 8.87 18.69 2.13
C VAL A 117 10.37 18.75 2.43
N ILE A 118 10.84 19.97 2.71
CA ILE A 118 12.26 20.28 2.98
C ILE A 118 12.53 20.32 4.49
N ASP A 119 11.53 20.70 5.28
CA ASP A 119 11.52 20.66 6.75
C ASP A 119 11.00 19.30 7.27
N LYS A 120 10.90 19.13 8.59
CA LYS A 120 10.32 17.92 9.21
C LYS A 120 8.85 17.72 8.76
N PRO A 121 8.43 16.51 8.33
CA PRO A 121 7.03 16.18 8.13
C PRO A 121 6.20 16.42 9.41
N THR A 122 4.93 16.80 9.25
CA THR A 122 4.03 17.05 10.40
C THR A 122 2.92 16.00 10.55
N GLY A 123 2.85 15.03 9.64
CA GLY A 123 1.90 13.92 9.68
C GLY A 123 1.72 13.23 8.32
N ALA A 124 0.73 12.34 8.21
CA ALA A 124 0.49 11.49 7.02
C ALA A 124 0.29 12.27 5.71
N ASP A 125 -0.16 13.53 5.77
CA ASP A 125 -0.30 14.37 4.58
C ASP A 125 1.05 14.75 3.98
N ASP A 126 2.11 14.92 4.76
CA ASP A 126 3.46 15.23 4.27
C ASP A 126 4.22 14.00 3.74
N VAL A 127 3.66 12.81 3.94
CA VAL A 127 4.21 11.53 3.47
C VAL A 127 3.86 11.29 2.00
N GLN A 128 4.78 10.69 1.25
CA GLN A 128 4.57 10.20 -0.11
C GLN A 128 4.05 8.76 -0.12
N LYS A 129 4.73 7.87 0.62
CA LYS A 129 4.51 6.42 0.68
C LYS A 129 4.82 5.91 2.09
N LEU A 130 4.10 4.87 2.51
CA LEU A 130 4.51 3.93 3.54
C LEU A 130 5.14 2.70 2.86
N TYR A 131 6.15 2.12 3.47
CA TYR A 131 6.81 0.88 3.07
C TYR A 131 6.75 -0.11 4.24
N MET A 132 6.74 -1.40 3.90
CA MET A 132 6.85 -2.51 4.84
C MET A 132 7.86 -3.50 4.25
N LEU A 133 9.02 -3.63 4.87
CA LEU A 133 10.04 -4.59 4.50
C LEU A 133 9.84 -5.86 5.32
N LEU A 134 9.61 -6.99 4.67
CA LEU A 134 9.55 -8.29 5.32
C LEU A 134 10.92 -8.96 5.21
N SER A 135 11.44 -9.41 6.35
CA SER A 135 12.72 -10.11 6.52
C SER A 135 12.42 -11.48 7.16
N PRO A 136 12.25 -12.55 6.36
CA PRO A 136 12.05 -13.90 6.88
C PRO A 136 13.22 -14.35 7.77
N ASP A 137 12.96 -15.19 8.77
CA ASP A 137 13.99 -15.70 9.68
C ASP A 137 15.15 -16.40 8.95
N ASP A 138 14.82 -17.18 7.92
CA ASP A 138 15.79 -17.88 7.09
C ASP A 138 16.60 -16.94 6.16
N ALA A 139 16.19 -15.67 5.99
CA ALA A 139 16.97 -14.65 5.30
C ALA A 139 18.12 -14.11 6.17
N VAL A 140 17.88 -13.94 7.47
CA VAL A 140 18.88 -13.46 8.45
C VAL A 140 19.66 -14.59 9.15
N GLY A 141 19.33 -15.85 8.84
CA GLY A 141 20.04 -17.02 9.36
C GLY A 141 19.50 -17.55 10.69
N ARG A 142 18.34 -17.04 11.16
CA ARG A 142 17.51 -17.74 12.13
C ARG A 142 16.92 -19.02 11.48
N PRO A 143 16.51 -20.05 12.24
CA PRO A 143 15.89 -21.23 11.66
C PRO A 143 14.64 -20.88 10.85
N ALA A 144 14.49 -21.46 9.66
CA ALA A 144 13.24 -21.36 8.91
C ALA A 144 12.08 -21.91 9.75
N THR A 145 10.88 -21.35 9.59
CA THR A 145 9.65 -22.03 10.04
C THR A 145 9.59 -23.40 9.37
N GLU A 146 9.71 -24.48 10.16
CA GLU A 146 9.65 -25.84 9.62
C GLU A 146 8.26 -26.07 8.98
N ASP A 147 8.24 -26.53 7.72
CA ASP A 147 7.01 -26.88 7.00
C ASP A 147 6.30 -28.08 7.66
N MET A 148 5.59 -27.84 8.78
CA MET A 148 5.00 -28.90 9.60
C MET A 148 3.85 -29.67 8.92
N VAL A 149 3.42 -29.30 7.70
CA VAL A 149 2.56 -30.15 6.87
C VAL A 149 2.90 -30.06 5.39
N GLY A 150 3.66 -31.04 4.90
CA GLY A 150 3.57 -31.51 3.50
C GLY A 150 4.90 -31.73 2.79
N GLN A 151 5.21 -32.99 2.48
CA GLN A 151 6.29 -33.34 1.54
C GLN A 151 6.02 -32.74 0.16
N GLN A 152 6.68 -31.63 -0.17
CA GLN A 152 6.98 -31.24 -1.54
C GLN A 152 8.46 -30.86 -1.66
N ASP A 153 8.96 -30.87 -2.89
CA ASP A 153 10.38 -30.94 -3.22
C ASP A 153 11.19 -29.77 -2.59
N PRO A 154 12.30 -30.02 -1.86
CA PRO A 154 13.16 -28.96 -1.32
C PRO A 154 13.85 -28.11 -2.40
N SER A 155 13.47 -28.24 -3.68
CA SER A 155 14.03 -27.52 -4.82
C SER A 155 13.32 -26.19 -5.19
N SER A 156 12.22 -25.78 -4.55
CA SER A 156 11.45 -24.60 -4.99
C SER A 156 11.86 -23.25 -4.39
N LYS A 157 12.52 -23.22 -3.22
CA LYS A 157 12.87 -22.00 -2.46
C LYS A 157 14.17 -21.28 -2.89
N PHE A 158 14.57 -21.31 -4.17
CA PHE A 158 15.91 -20.84 -4.57
C PHE A 158 15.95 -19.62 -5.50
N SER A 159 16.27 -18.47 -4.87
CA SER A 159 17.02 -17.39 -5.52
C SER A 159 18.38 -17.89 -6.01
N HIS A 160 19.10 -17.10 -6.81
CA HIS A 160 20.36 -17.53 -7.46
C HIS A 160 21.48 -17.97 -6.47
N ASP A 161 21.39 -17.58 -5.20
CA ASP A 161 22.40 -17.82 -4.16
C ASP A 161 21.91 -18.71 -3.00
N ASN A 162 20.76 -19.40 -3.14
CA ASN A 162 20.18 -20.27 -2.10
C ASN A 162 19.95 -19.53 -0.76
N LYS A 163 19.38 -18.32 -0.85
CA LYS A 163 18.92 -17.53 0.30
C LYS A 163 17.50 -16.99 0.06
N PRO A 164 16.64 -16.96 1.08
CA PRO A 164 15.35 -16.26 1.01
C PRO A 164 15.55 -14.76 0.71
N ASN A 165 14.54 -14.12 0.13
CA ASN A 165 14.60 -12.70 -0.16
C ASN A 165 14.05 -11.88 1.00
N HIS A 166 14.67 -10.72 1.25
CA HIS A 166 13.99 -9.61 1.90
C HIS A 166 13.06 -8.95 0.88
N ARG A 167 11.84 -8.62 1.30
CA ARG A 167 10.74 -8.22 0.40
C ARG A 167 10.24 -6.83 0.78
N LEU A 168 10.55 -5.83 -0.03
CA LEU A 168 10.12 -4.45 0.19
C LEU A 168 8.75 -4.22 -0.45
N LEU A 169 7.72 -4.12 0.38
CA LEU A 169 6.36 -3.78 -0.05
C LEU A 169 6.12 -2.27 0.05
N VAL A 170 5.43 -1.71 -0.94
CA VAL A 170 4.96 -0.33 -0.95
C VAL A 170 3.46 -0.31 -0.64
N ILE A 171 3.05 0.59 0.26
CA ILE A 171 1.66 0.84 0.68
C ILE A 171 1.24 2.28 0.26
N PRO A 172 0.62 2.48 -0.92
CA PRO A 172 0.34 3.83 -1.42
C PRO A 172 -0.84 4.55 -0.76
N GLN A 173 -1.64 3.87 0.07
CA GLN A 173 -2.61 4.53 0.94
C GLN A 173 -1.95 5.16 2.18
N LYS A 174 -0.62 4.99 2.35
CA LYS A 174 0.22 5.61 3.39
C LYS A 174 -0.19 5.31 4.85
N SER A 175 -0.98 4.28 5.07
CA SER A 175 -1.34 3.78 6.40
C SER A 175 -1.73 2.31 6.25
N LEU A 176 -1.56 1.52 7.31
CA LEU A 176 -2.15 0.20 7.43
C LEU A 176 -3.70 0.29 7.52
N PRO A 177 -4.44 -0.81 7.24
CA PRO A 177 -5.89 -0.75 7.25
C PRO A 177 -6.42 -0.73 8.69
N SER A 178 -7.41 0.12 8.96
CA SER A 178 -8.07 0.23 10.26
C SER A 178 -9.42 -0.50 10.27
N PRO A 179 -9.83 -1.18 11.36
CA PRO A 179 -11.15 -1.80 11.47
C PRO A 179 -12.30 -0.84 11.15
N GLY A 180 -13.37 -1.35 10.52
CA GLY A 180 -14.56 -0.57 10.18
C GLY A 180 -15.06 -0.77 8.74
N LYS A 181 -15.95 0.12 8.28
CA LYS A 181 -16.54 0.06 6.93
C LYS A 181 -15.87 1.07 5.99
N GLY A 182 -15.51 0.64 4.78
CA GLY A 182 -15.08 1.51 3.69
C GLY A 182 -13.65 1.27 3.21
N THR A 183 -13.09 2.25 2.49
CA THR A 183 -11.78 2.14 1.83
C THR A 183 -10.56 2.19 2.77
N LYS A 184 -10.78 2.38 4.07
CA LYS A 184 -9.73 2.33 5.10
C LYS A 184 -9.57 0.95 5.74
N SER A 185 -10.58 0.07 5.70
CA SER A 185 -10.47 -1.30 6.24
C SER A 185 -9.97 -2.31 5.22
N ARG A 186 -9.80 -1.90 3.96
CA ARG A 186 -9.10 -2.65 2.91
C ARG A 186 -8.13 -1.72 2.19
N ILE A 187 -6.85 -2.04 2.26
CA ILE A 187 -5.82 -1.43 1.43
C ILE A 187 -5.22 -2.46 0.47
N TRP A 188 -4.33 -2.00 -0.39
CA TRP A 188 -3.48 -2.85 -1.21
C TRP A 188 -2.04 -2.38 -1.11
N ALA A 189 -1.13 -3.33 -1.28
CA ALA A 189 0.31 -3.14 -1.33
C ALA A 189 0.87 -3.90 -2.55
N PHE A 190 2.10 -3.61 -2.93
CA PHE A 190 2.82 -4.42 -3.93
C PHE A 190 4.30 -4.56 -3.59
N VAL A 191 4.90 -5.65 -4.05
CA VAL A 191 6.35 -5.91 -3.95
C VAL A 191 7.09 -4.97 -4.91
N ASP A 192 7.88 -4.04 -4.40
CA ASP A 192 8.73 -3.12 -5.18
C ASP A 192 10.14 -3.69 -5.40
N GLU A 193 10.64 -4.48 -4.45
CA GLU A 193 11.89 -5.24 -4.52
C GLU A 193 11.74 -6.57 -3.77
N ALA A 194 12.33 -7.64 -4.31
CA ALA A 194 12.51 -8.92 -3.63
C ALA A 194 13.93 -9.40 -3.92
N SER A 195 14.80 -9.38 -2.90
CA SER A 195 16.22 -9.63 -3.05
C SER A 195 16.84 -10.20 -1.77
N ALA A 196 17.68 -11.24 -1.90
CA ALA A 196 18.59 -11.70 -0.84
C ALA A 196 19.82 -10.79 -0.66
N ASP A 197 20.00 -9.83 -1.58
CA ASP A 197 21.00 -8.77 -1.52
C ASP A 197 20.34 -7.50 -0.96
N LEU A 198 20.68 -7.18 0.29
CA LEU A 198 20.15 -6.07 1.08
C LEU A 198 20.53 -4.70 0.53
N ASP A 199 21.66 -4.57 -0.18
CA ASP A 199 22.06 -3.29 -0.79
C ASP A 199 20.98 -2.83 -1.79
N LYS A 200 20.35 -3.75 -2.53
CA LYS A 200 19.24 -3.39 -3.44
C LYS A 200 18.03 -2.85 -2.69
N VAL A 201 17.73 -3.39 -1.52
CA VAL A 201 16.62 -2.93 -0.67
C VAL A 201 16.95 -1.55 -0.09
N GLU A 202 18.16 -1.36 0.42
CA GLU A 202 18.64 -0.06 0.90
C GLU A 202 18.53 1.01 -0.19
N ASN A 203 19.04 0.73 -1.40
CA ASN A 203 18.96 1.64 -2.56
C ASN A 203 17.52 2.08 -2.89
N LYS A 204 16.49 1.27 -2.60
CA LYS A 204 15.06 1.66 -2.76
C LYS A 204 14.54 2.55 -1.63
N LEU A 205 15.22 2.61 -0.50
CA LEU A 205 14.95 3.46 0.66
C LEU A 205 15.81 4.74 0.68
N GLU A 206 16.97 4.74 0.01
CA GLU A 206 17.89 5.89 -0.10
C GLU A 206 17.27 7.17 -0.71
N ARG A 207 17.95 8.30 -0.52
CA ARG A 207 17.68 9.59 -1.17
C ARG A 207 18.09 9.51 -2.65
N TYR A 208 17.28 10.08 -3.55
CA TYR A 208 17.65 10.21 -4.96
C TYR A 208 17.26 11.56 -5.55
N SER A 209 18.01 12.03 -6.56
CA SER A 209 17.67 13.21 -7.36
C SER A 209 17.22 12.80 -8.76
N TYR A 210 16.27 13.54 -9.33
CA TYR A 210 15.78 13.34 -10.69
C TYR A 210 15.40 14.67 -11.35
N SER A 211 15.61 14.78 -12.66
CA SER A 211 15.28 15.99 -13.41
C SER A 211 13.86 15.97 -13.95
N THR A 212 13.12 17.07 -13.76
CA THR A 212 11.77 17.26 -14.28
C THR A 212 11.72 18.31 -15.39
N LYS A 213 10.95 18.03 -16.44
CA LYS A 213 10.82 18.91 -17.62
C LYS A 213 10.28 20.32 -17.31
N THR A 214 9.60 20.49 -16.18
CA THR A 214 8.84 21.73 -15.84
C THR A 214 9.30 22.42 -14.57
N ARG A 215 10.03 21.75 -13.68
CA ARG A 215 10.49 22.30 -12.39
C ARG A 215 11.98 22.07 -12.11
N GLY A 216 12.75 21.66 -13.11
CA GLY A 216 14.19 21.41 -12.97
C GLY A 216 14.49 20.17 -12.12
N GLU A 217 15.65 20.16 -11.47
CA GLU A 217 16.06 19.08 -10.58
C GLU A 217 15.17 19.02 -9.33
N ARG A 218 14.83 17.81 -8.92
CA ARG A 218 14.04 17.51 -7.72
C ARG A 218 14.79 16.45 -6.91
N THR A 219 14.86 16.64 -5.60
CA THR A 219 15.35 15.62 -4.67
C THR A 219 14.15 14.94 -4.02
N GLN A 220 14.14 13.61 -4.04
CA GLN A 220 13.31 12.80 -3.15
C GLN A 220 14.16 12.41 -1.94
N GLN A 221 13.78 12.87 -0.75
CA GLN A 221 14.43 12.47 0.50
C GLN A 221 14.32 10.96 0.73
N SER A 222 15.29 10.38 1.46
CA SER A 222 15.26 8.98 1.89
C SER A 222 14.01 8.64 2.68
N ALA A 223 13.71 7.35 2.77
CA ALA A 223 12.77 6.83 3.74
C ALA A 223 13.27 7.04 5.18
N ARG A 224 12.39 6.79 6.14
CA ARG A 224 12.62 6.93 7.57
C ARG A 224 12.11 5.68 8.26
N LEU A 225 12.98 4.98 8.98
CA LEU A 225 12.58 3.85 9.81
C LEU A 225 11.64 4.35 10.91
N ILE A 226 10.48 3.74 11.04
CA ILE A 226 9.47 4.07 12.06
C ILE A 226 9.01 2.86 12.87
N GLY A 227 9.55 1.67 12.62
CA GLY A 227 9.44 0.59 13.57
C GLY A 227 9.82 -0.76 13.01
N GLU A 228 9.87 -1.73 13.92
CA GLU A 228 10.19 -3.13 13.75
C GLU A 228 9.16 -3.95 14.51
N ALA A 229 8.74 -5.07 13.93
CA ALA A 229 7.76 -5.96 14.51
C ALA A 229 8.09 -7.41 14.16
N ARG A 230 7.95 -8.32 15.14
CA ARG A 230 7.92 -9.75 14.88
C ARG A 230 6.63 -10.07 14.11
N TYR A 231 6.70 -10.87 13.03
CA TYR A 231 5.53 -11.23 12.23
C TYR A 231 5.40 -12.73 11.97
N GLU A 232 4.16 -13.16 11.77
CA GLU A 232 3.80 -14.48 11.26
C GLU A 232 2.81 -14.38 10.08
N ILE A 233 3.01 -15.22 9.07
CA ILE A 233 2.01 -15.48 8.03
C ILE A 233 1.37 -16.83 8.32
N VAL A 234 0.05 -16.84 8.50
CA VAL A 234 -0.70 -18.00 9.01
C VAL A 234 -1.84 -18.37 8.05
N ILE A 235 -1.96 -19.65 7.71
CA ILE A 235 -3.13 -20.17 6.98
C ILE A 235 -4.14 -20.72 8.01
N HIS A 236 -5.39 -20.29 7.92
CA HIS A 236 -6.47 -20.72 8.81
C HIS A 236 -7.80 -20.70 8.04
N HIS A 237 -8.64 -21.75 8.15
CA HIS A 237 -9.98 -21.82 7.52
C HIS A 237 -10.05 -21.44 6.01
N GLY A 238 -8.97 -21.68 5.25
CA GLY A 238 -8.90 -21.28 3.84
C GLY A 238 -8.70 -19.77 3.62
N HIS A 239 -8.09 -19.11 4.58
CA HIS A 239 -7.68 -17.70 4.59
C HIS A 239 -6.20 -17.60 4.98
N SER A 240 -5.53 -16.52 4.56
CA SER A 240 -4.17 -16.19 5.00
C SER A 240 -4.21 -14.94 5.86
N HIS A 241 -3.52 -14.97 6.99
CA HIS A 241 -3.44 -13.89 7.96
C HIS A 241 -1.98 -13.43 8.04
N PHE A 242 -1.77 -12.12 8.12
CA PHE A 242 -0.52 -11.52 8.56
C PHE A 242 -0.77 -10.98 9.97
N ILE A 243 -0.04 -11.51 10.94
CA ILE A 243 -0.09 -11.13 12.35
C ILE A 243 1.28 -10.53 12.68
N TYR A 244 1.30 -9.43 13.42
CA TYR A 244 2.53 -8.85 13.93
C TYR A 244 2.36 -8.31 15.34
N GLU A 245 3.47 -8.28 16.06
CA GLU A 245 3.62 -7.60 17.35
C GLU A 245 4.80 -6.62 17.26
N LEU A 246 4.57 -5.35 17.58
CA LEU A 246 5.54 -4.27 17.46
C LEU A 246 6.58 -4.37 18.57
N GLU A 247 7.85 -4.37 18.18
CA GLU A 247 9.01 -4.53 19.06
C GLU A 247 9.73 -3.20 19.27
N VAL A 248 10.01 -2.48 18.17
CA VAL A 248 10.62 -1.15 18.21
C VAL A 248 9.69 -0.13 17.54
N PRO A 249 9.32 0.97 18.21
CA PRO A 249 9.35 1.14 19.66
C PRO A 249 8.37 0.18 20.35
N GLN A 250 8.67 -0.25 21.58
CA GLN A 250 7.83 -1.15 22.37
C GLN A 250 6.36 -0.70 22.49
N GLN A 251 6.11 0.60 22.41
CA GLN A 251 4.78 1.19 22.43
C GLN A 251 4.63 2.21 21.29
N PRO A 252 3.55 2.16 20.49
CA PRO A 252 3.33 3.11 19.39
C PRO A 252 3.26 4.56 19.86
N THR A 253 4.17 5.40 19.36
CA THR A 253 4.14 6.86 19.53
C THR A 253 3.20 7.51 18.50
N ASP A 254 3.06 8.83 18.55
CA ASP A 254 2.35 9.64 17.55
C ASP A 254 2.80 9.34 16.11
N VAL A 255 4.07 8.97 15.90
CA VAL A 255 4.58 8.58 14.58
C VAL A 255 3.91 7.29 14.10
N GLN A 256 4.01 6.19 14.84
CA GLN A 256 3.44 4.89 14.44
C GLN A 256 1.91 4.96 14.32
N GLN A 257 1.25 5.64 15.27
CA GLN A 257 -0.19 5.85 15.28
C GLN A 257 -0.68 6.60 14.02
N THR A 258 0.10 7.57 13.51
CA THR A 258 -0.21 8.28 12.25
C THR A 258 -0.32 7.35 11.04
N PHE A 259 0.38 6.21 11.07
CA PHE A 259 0.36 5.19 10.02
C PHE A 259 -0.61 4.03 10.27
N ASN A 260 -1.42 4.09 11.34
CA ASN A 260 -2.19 2.96 11.89
C ASN A 260 -1.30 1.74 12.25
N ILE A 261 -0.04 1.97 12.62
CA ILE A 261 0.80 0.93 13.21
C ILE A 261 0.47 0.91 14.71
N SER A 262 -0.07 -0.21 15.16
CA SER A 262 -0.45 -0.49 16.54
C SER A 262 0.62 -1.37 17.19
N LYS A 263 0.47 -1.69 18.49
CA LYS A 263 1.32 -2.68 19.17
C LYS A 263 1.09 -4.06 18.52
N GLU A 264 -0.13 -4.57 18.67
CA GLU A 264 -0.59 -5.78 17.98
C GLU A 264 -1.35 -5.42 16.68
N GLY A 265 -1.12 -6.16 15.60
CA GLY A 265 -1.87 -6.00 14.35
C GLY A 265 -2.12 -7.30 13.59
N GLN A 266 -3.34 -7.46 13.10
CA GLN A 266 -3.76 -8.62 12.31
C GLN A 266 -4.53 -8.20 11.05
N PHE A 267 -4.14 -8.76 9.91
CA PHE A 267 -4.78 -8.52 8.62
C PHE A 267 -5.06 -9.83 7.87
N LEU A 268 -6.23 -9.94 7.24
CA LEU A 268 -6.43 -10.91 6.18
C LEU A 268 -5.60 -10.48 4.97
N VAL A 269 -4.92 -11.43 4.32
CA VAL A 269 -4.09 -11.23 3.14
C VAL A 269 -4.68 -11.98 1.95
N GLN A 270 -4.77 -11.30 0.80
CA GLN A 270 -5.14 -11.93 -0.47
C GLN A 270 -4.22 -11.47 -1.59
N VAL A 271 -3.69 -12.40 -2.38
CA VAL A 271 -2.92 -12.08 -3.58
C VAL A 271 -3.89 -11.73 -4.72
N LYS A 272 -3.61 -10.67 -5.46
CA LYS A 272 -4.41 -10.20 -6.59
C LYS A 272 -3.86 -10.75 -7.90
N ASN A 273 -4.74 -11.26 -8.76
CA ASN A 273 -4.36 -11.79 -10.06
C ASN A 273 -3.81 -10.69 -10.99
N PRO A 274 -2.57 -10.81 -11.50
CA PRO A 274 -1.98 -9.81 -12.38
C PRO A 274 -2.60 -9.80 -13.79
N GLU A 275 -3.20 -10.91 -14.25
CA GLU A 275 -3.88 -10.99 -15.54
C GLU A 275 -5.22 -10.25 -15.55
N ILE A 276 -5.89 -10.11 -14.39
CA ILE A 276 -7.16 -9.38 -14.34
C ILE A 276 -6.91 -7.89 -14.53
N GLN A 277 -7.37 -7.40 -15.67
CA GLN A 277 -7.36 -5.99 -16.01
C GLN A 277 -8.34 -5.19 -15.14
N THR A 278 -7.94 -3.97 -14.77
CA THR A 278 -8.81 -2.95 -14.19
C THR A 278 -9.25 -1.96 -15.27
N PRO A 279 -10.30 -1.16 -15.04
CA PRO A 279 -10.70 -0.10 -15.98
C PRO A 279 -9.63 0.96 -16.24
N ALA A 280 -8.59 1.05 -15.40
CA ALA A 280 -7.42 1.90 -15.63
C ALA A 280 -6.40 1.22 -16.57
N THR A 281 -6.04 -0.04 -16.32
CA THR A 281 -5.10 -0.78 -17.18
C THR A 281 -5.67 -1.04 -18.57
N GLN A 282 -6.99 -1.21 -18.71
CA GLN A 282 -7.68 -1.28 -20.01
C GLN A 282 -7.46 -0.03 -20.87
N ARG A 283 -7.24 1.13 -20.24
CA ARG A 283 -6.92 2.41 -20.91
C ARG A 283 -5.42 2.60 -21.13
N GLY A 284 -4.60 1.55 -20.98
CA GLY A 284 -3.15 1.62 -21.12
C GLY A 284 -2.44 2.41 -20.02
N GLN A 285 -3.13 2.75 -18.93
CA GLN A 285 -2.49 3.38 -17.78
C GLN A 285 -1.68 2.34 -17.01
N ALA A 286 -0.43 2.67 -16.66
CA ALA A 286 0.37 1.86 -15.75
C ALA A 286 -0.41 1.62 -14.45
N ARG A 287 -0.30 0.41 -13.86
CA ARG A 287 -0.98 0.09 -12.59
C ARG A 287 -0.62 1.13 -11.53
N TYR A 288 0.66 1.50 -11.46
CA TYR A 288 1.16 2.62 -10.66
C TYR A 288 2.19 3.45 -11.43
N ALA A 289 2.16 4.76 -11.23
CA ALA A 289 3.08 5.70 -11.88
C ALA A 289 4.55 5.48 -11.50
N THR A 290 4.83 4.82 -10.36
CA THR A 290 6.18 4.51 -9.89
C THR A 290 6.74 3.21 -10.43
N LEU A 291 5.91 2.27 -10.90
CA LEU A 291 6.41 0.99 -11.38
C LEU A 291 7.06 1.14 -12.77
N GLY A 292 6.45 1.91 -13.68
CA GLY A 292 6.91 2.06 -15.08
C GLY A 292 6.79 0.77 -15.93
N GLU A 293 6.85 -0.38 -15.27
CA GLU A 293 6.73 -1.73 -15.81
C GLU A 293 5.27 -2.23 -15.76
N GLY A 294 5.07 -3.43 -16.32
CA GLY A 294 3.75 -4.07 -16.42
C GLY A 294 3.23 -4.64 -15.09
N ALA A 295 2.16 -5.43 -15.18
CA ALA A 295 1.77 -6.28 -14.05
C ALA A 295 2.81 -7.38 -13.81
N ALA A 296 2.84 -7.94 -12.59
CA ALA A 296 3.68 -9.09 -12.26
C ALA A 296 3.54 -10.23 -13.27
N LYS A 297 4.64 -10.94 -13.49
CA LYS A 297 4.69 -12.18 -14.28
C LYS A 297 4.86 -13.33 -13.31
N LEU A 298 3.76 -14.02 -13.02
CA LEU A 298 3.79 -15.20 -12.17
C LEU A 298 4.26 -16.42 -12.97
N PRO A 299 5.09 -17.31 -12.37
CA PRO A 299 5.26 -18.67 -12.85
C PRO A 299 3.93 -19.42 -12.95
N ASP A 300 3.87 -20.40 -13.87
CA ASP A 300 2.62 -21.13 -14.17
C ASP A 300 1.98 -21.75 -12.92
N HIS A 301 2.75 -22.33 -12.00
CA HIS A 301 2.21 -22.95 -10.78
C HIS A 301 1.59 -21.95 -9.79
N LEU A 302 2.06 -20.71 -9.77
CA LEU A 302 1.46 -19.64 -8.98
C LEU A 302 0.28 -18.99 -9.72
N GLN A 303 0.33 -18.87 -11.04
CA GLN A 303 -0.79 -18.39 -11.83
C GLN A 303 -1.98 -19.37 -11.73
N GLU A 304 -1.73 -20.68 -11.81
CA GLU A 304 -2.75 -21.74 -11.69
C GLU A 304 -3.57 -21.69 -10.39
N LYS A 305 -3.01 -21.14 -9.29
CA LYS A 305 -3.75 -20.92 -8.02
C LYS A 305 -4.92 -19.95 -8.16
N PHE A 306 -5.01 -19.18 -9.24
CA PHE A 306 -6.17 -18.35 -9.58
C PHE A 306 -7.25 -19.07 -10.41
N ARG A 307 -7.15 -20.37 -10.66
CA ARG A 307 -8.11 -21.10 -11.49
C ARG A 307 -9.42 -21.41 -10.75
N GLY A 308 -10.50 -20.72 -11.13
CA GLY A 308 -11.82 -20.88 -10.52
C GLY A 308 -12.51 -22.22 -10.82
N ILE A 309 -13.38 -22.67 -9.90
CA ILE A 309 -14.10 -23.95 -9.99
C ILE A 309 -15.15 -23.99 -11.13
N ARG A 310 -15.77 -22.84 -11.48
CA ARG A 310 -16.96 -22.81 -12.37
C ARG A 310 -16.80 -22.05 -13.69
N LYS A 311 -15.88 -21.08 -13.80
CA LYS A 311 -15.30 -20.51 -15.03
C LYS A 311 -14.41 -19.31 -14.68
N ASP A 312 -13.47 -19.07 -15.59
CA ASP A 312 -12.53 -17.95 -15.65
C ASP A 312 -11.64 -17.76 -14.41
N TRP A 313 -10.56 -17.00 -14.59
CA TRP A 313 -9.59 -16.73 -13.54
C TRP A 313 -10.24 -15.92 -12.40
N VAL A 314 -10.05 -16.32 -11.14
CA VAL A 314 -10.50 -15.55 -9.99
C VAL A 314 -9.62 -14.31 -9.78
N ARG A 315 -10.21 -13.25 -9.22
CA ARG A 315 -9.53 -11.96 -9.02
C ARG A 315 -8.52 -11.99 -7.88
N TYR A 316 -8.79 -12.80 -6.87
CA TYR A 316 -7.97 -12.94 -5.68
C TYR A 316 -7.83 -14.41 -5.34
N THR A 317 -6.67 -14.78 -4.80
CA THR A 317 -6.44 -16.06 -4.12
C THR A 317 -5.79 -15.77 -2.77
N ILE A 318 -5.67 -16.77 -1.91
CA ILE A 318 -5.01 -16.63 -0.61
C ILE A 318 -3.48 -16.61 -0.76
N LEU A 319 -2.76 -16.06 0.22
CA LEU A 319 -1.31 -16.17 0.29
C LEU A 319 -0.94 -17.50 0.95
N ASP A 320 -1.06 -18.60 0.19
CA ASP A 320 -0.78 -19.97 0.64
C ASP A 320 0.63 -20.47 0.32
N SER A 321 1.44 -19.62 -0.30
CA SER A 321 2.87 -19.80 -0.58
C SER A 321 3.53 -18.42 -0.58
N THR A 322 4.66 -18.27 0.10
CA THR A 322 5.33 -16.97 0.16
C THR A 322 6.17 -16.65 -1.08
N GLU A 323 6.32 -17.60 -2.02
CA GLU A 323 6.87 -17.39 -3.37
C GLU A 323 6.13 -16.27 -4.14
N PHE A 324 4.86 -16.00 -3.82
CA PHE A 324 4.14 -14.84 -4.36
C PHE A 324 4.79 -13.50 -3.99
N LEU A 325 5.38 -13.39 -2.80
CA LEU A 325 6.04 -12.17 -2.33
C LEU A 325 7.47 -12.03 -2.87
N ASP A 326 8.04 -13.10 -3.40
CA ASP A 326 9.37 -13.11 -4.04
C ASP A 326 9.36 -12.60 -5.49
N ILE A 327 8.19 -12.19 -6.00
CA ILE A 327 8.01 -11.74 -7.38
C ILE A 327 7.68 -10.25 -7.40
N PRO A 328 8.54 -9.41 -8.01
CA PRO A 328 8.28 -7.98 -8.18
C PRO A 328 6.93 -7.69 -8.85
N HIS A 329 6.31 -6.59 -8.42
CA HIS A 329 5.01 -6.09 -8.85
C HIS A 329 3.81 -6.94 -8.46
N VAL A 330 3.97 -8.02 -7.67
CA VAL A 330 2.83 -8.77 -7.14
C VAL A 330 2.05 -7.88 -6.18
N GLU A 331 0.74 -7.78 -6.41
CA GLU A 331 -0.17 -6.96 -5.63
C GLU A 331 -0.88 -7.84 -4.58
N ILE A 332 -0.87 -7.41 -3.33
CA ILE A 332 -1.65 -8.01 -2.24
C ILE A 332 -2.70 -7.04 -1.71
N GLY A 333 -3.83 -7.55 -1.25
CA GLY A 333 -4.80 -6.84 -0.44
C GLY A 333 -4.58 -7.14 1.03
N LEU A 334 -4.48 -6.11 1.86
CA LEU A 334 -4.47 -6.20 3.33
C LEU A 334 -5.81 -5.69 3.84
N PHE A 335 -6.48 -6.47 4.69
CA PHE A 335 -7.81 -6.15 5.19
C PHE A 335 -7.79 -6.22 6.72
N ALA A 336 -8.27 -5.17 7.38
CA ALA A 336 -8.46 -5.18 8.82
C ALA A 336 -9.50 -6.25 9.21
N VAL A 337 -9.15 -7.09 10.17
CA VAL A 337 -10.05 -8.10 10.72
C VAL A 337 -10.98 -7.51 11.79
N ASN A 338 -12.10 -8.20 12.04
CA ASN A 338 -12.99 -7.88 13.16
C ASN A 338 -12.53 -8.59 14.45
N LYS A 339 -13.04 -8.17 15.60
CA LYS A 339 -12.67 -8.69 16.93
C LYS A 339 -12.81 -10.22 17.04
N ASP A 340 -13.91 -10.78 16.55
CA ASP A 340 -14.18 -12.23 16.63
C ASP A 340 -13.07 -13.07 15.97
N VAL A 341 -12.48 -12.55 14.88
CA VAL A 341 -11.36 -13.20 14.17
C VAL A 341 -10.04 -13.08 14.93
N LYS A 342 -9.85 -12.03 15.76
CA LYS A 342 -8.67 -11.92 16.64
C LYS A 342 -8.69 -12.99 17.75
N GLU A 343 -9.87 -13.23 18.32
CA GLU A 343 -10.04 -14.19 19.43
C GLU A 343 -9.64 -15.62 19.04
N GLU A 344 -9.79 -16.01 17.76
CA GLU A 344 -9.34 -17.31 17.22
C GLU A 344 -7.81 -17.50 17.21
N PHE A 345 -7.02 -16.43 17.33
CA PHE A 345 -5.55 -16.46 17.24
C PHE A 345 -4.87 -16.10 18.57
N THR A 346 -5.61 -16.05 19.67
CA THR A 346 -5.11 -15.63 20.99
C THR A 346 -3.81 -16.36 21.39
N GLU A 347 -3.75 -17.69 21.24
CA GLU A 347 -2.56 -18.49 21.58
C GLU A 347 -1.32 -18.16 20.72
N LEU A 348 -1.52 -17.77 19.45
CA LEU A 348 -0.42 -17.34 18.57
C LEU A 348 0.03 -15.92 18.90
N VAL A 349 -0.90 -15.03 19.24
CA VAL A 349 -0.57 -13.66 19.66
C VAL A 349 0.19 -13.67 20.97
N GLU A 350 -0.27 -14.42 21.99
CA GLU A 350 0.44 -14.57 23.27
C GLU A 350 1.84 -15.16 23.10
N ALA A 351 2.03 -16.10 22.16
CA ALA A 351 3.34 -16.65 21.84
C ALA A 351 4.27 -15.65 21.14
N LEU A 352 3.73 -14.80 20.26
CA LEU A 352 4.47 -13.75 19.55
C LEU A 352 4.84 -12.59 20.50
N GLU A 353 3.93 -12.20 21.41
CA GLU A 353 4.18 -11.26 22.50
C GLU A 353 5.32 -11.74 23.42
N ALA A 354 5.29 -13.01 23.83
CA ALA A 354 6.33 -13.58 24.69
C ALA A 354 7.73 -13.61 24.04
N GLU A 355 7.81 -13.84 22.72
CA GLU A 355 9.06 -13.79 21.97
C GLU A 355 9.60 -12.37 21.85
N VAL A 356 8.75 -11.39 21.53
CA VAL A 356 9.11 -9.96 21.53
C VAL A 356 9.58 -9.50 22.91
N GLU A 357 8.92 -9.96 23.99
CA GLU A 357 9.42 -9.69 25.34
C GLU A 357 10.80 -10.33 25.60
N GLU A 358 11.15 -11.46 24.99
CA GLU A 358 12.48 -12.07 25.13
C GLU A 358 13.56 -11.35 24.31
N GLU A 359 13.28 -11.01 23.03
CA GLU A 359 14.17 -10.24 22.16
C GLU A 359 14.38 -8.80 22.70
N GLU A 360 13.35 -8.15 23.28
CA GLU A 360 13.46 -6.85 23.99
C GLU A 360 14.57 -6.86 25.06
N LYS A 361 14.61 -7.92 25.88
CA LYS A 361 15.62 -8.08 26.94
C LYS A 361 17.02 -8.23 26.36
N GLU A 362 17.19 -8.59 25.08
CA GLU A 362 18.47 -8.63 24.38
C GLU A 362 18.81 -7.27 23.78
N ILE A 363 17.86 -6.59 23.14
CA ILE A 363 18.00 -5.22 22.61
C ILE A 363 18.49 -4.25 23.69
N GLU A 364 17.91 -4.30 24.91
CA GLU A 364 18.36 -3.49 26.06
C GLU A 364 19.84 -3.70 26.44
N LYS A 365 20.44 -4.85 26.09
CA LYS A 365 21.86 -5.16 26.32
C LYS A 365 22.75 -4.74 25.14
N GLU A 366 22.21 -4.67 23.92
CA GLU A 366 22.98 -4.43 22.70
C GLU A 366 23.24 -2.94 22.43
N GLY A 367 22.35 -2.04 22.84
CA GLY A 367 22.55 -0.60 22.63
C GLY A 367 21.25 0.19 22.65
N SER A 368 21.06 1.07 21.66
CA SER A 368 19.74 1.65 21.39
C SER A 368 18.90 0.69 20.52
N PRO A 369 17.56 0.80 20.57
CA PRO A 369 16.69 0.06 19.64
C PRO A 369 16.95 0.40 18.16
N GLU A 370 17.47 1.59 17.87
CA GLU A 370 17.86 1.98 16.51
C GLU A 370 19.10 1.17 16.04
N ASP A 371 20.12 1.02 16.90
CA ASP A 371 21.34 0.24 16.58
C ASP A 371 21.04 -1.23 16.26
N HIS A 372 20.06 -1.83 16.94
CA HIS A 372 19.62 -3.21 16.71
C HIS A 372 19.10 -3.41 15.29
N VAL A 373 18.13 -2.58 14.85
CA VAL A 373 17.56 -2.64 13.49
C VAL A 373 18.62 -2.48 12.41
N TYR A 374 19.54 -1.50 12.56
CA TYR A 374 20.60 -1.28 11.57
C TYR A 374 21.57 -2.46 11.49
N LYS A 375 21.82 -3.14 12.60
CA LYS A 375 22.65 -4.34 12.67
C LYS A 375 21.96 -5.56 12.05
N GLU A 376 20.67 -5.80 12.29
CA GLU A 376 19.95 -6.92 11.66
C GLU A 376 19.84 -6.75 10.14
N LEU A 377 19.43 -5.56 9.68
CA LEU A 377 19.25 -5.30 8.24
C LEU A 377 20.53 -4.88 7.51
N ASN A 378 21.67 -4.77 8.19
CA ASN A 378 22.92 -4.23 7.65
C ASN A 378 22.71 -2.90 6.90
N LEU A 379 21.93 -1.99 7.49
CA LEU A 379 21.56 -0.70 6.91
C LEU A 379 22.43 0.44 7.47
N ASP A 380 22.74 1.43 6.63
CA ASP A 380 23.46 2.64 7.03
C ASP A 380 22.45 3.75 7.44
N GLU A 381 22.39 4.06 8.74
CA GLU A 381 21.56 5.14 9.30
C GLU A 381 21.73 6.46 8.53
N SER A 382 22.95 6.79 8.09
CA SER A 382 23.22 8.06 7.40
C SER A 382 22.50 8.16 6.05
N LYS A 383 22.10 7.01 5.48
CA LYS A 383 21.31 6.92 4.25
C LYS A 383 19.82 6.75 4.52
N VAL A 384 19.46 5.89 5.47
CA VAL A 384 18.06 5.55 5.85
C VAL A 384 17.85 5.81 7.35
N PRO A 385 17.75 7.08 7.79
CA PRO A 385 17.74 7.42 9.21
C PRO A 385 16.40 7.11 9.88
N ALA A 386 16.41 6.92 11.20
CA ALA A 386 15.25 6.57 11.99
C ALA A 386 14.44 7.80 12.41
N ALA A 387 13.14 7.60 12.65
CA ALA A 387 12.16 8.58 13.10
C ALA A 387 11.17 7.92 14.07
N LEU A 388 11.67 7.13 15.03
CA LEU A 388 10.82 6.33 15.93
C LEU A 388 9.95 7.18 16.86
N GLU A 389 10.51 8.24 17.45
CA GLU A 389 9.82 9.08 18.45
C GLU A 389 9.16 10.34 17.86
N GLU A 390 9.77 10.93 16.83
CA GLU A 390 9.29 12.14 16.17
C GLU A 390 9.59 12.10 14.66
N PHE A 391 8.78 12.80 13.87
CA PHE A 391 8.99 12.95 12.43
C PHE A 391 10.31 13.69 12.11
N LYS A 392 11.11 13.10 11.22
CA LYS A 392 12.38 13.61 10.66
C LYS A 392 12.41 13.59 9.12
#